data_AF-A0A851CUE0-F1
#
_entry.id   AF-A0A851CUE0-F1
#
_cell.length_a   1.000
_cell.length_b   1.000
_cell.length_c   1.000
_cell.angle_alpha   90.00
_cell.angle_beta   90.00
_cell.angle_gamma   90.00
#
_symmetry.space_group_name_H-M   'P 1'
#
loop_
_entity.id
_entity.type
_entity.pdbx_description
1 polymer ?
#
loop_
_entity_poly.entity_id
_entity_poly.type
_entity_poly.pdbx_seq_one_letter_code
_entity_poly.pdbx_strand_id
1 'polypeptide(L)'
;RQHAGSRAYGRSAILEKFGGAAKGPAPHLRRSGGAATVKTMLLEWCRARTRGYPNVDVQNFSGSWGSGLAFCALLHSFFPDAFDFGALEPDTRRHNFALAFATA
;
A
#
# COMPACT_ATOMS: atom_id res chain seq x y z
N ARG A 1 34.17 22.13 -32.01
CA ARG A 1 32.86 22.82 -31.95
C ARG A 1 32.03 22.12 -30.89
N GLN A 2 31.42 22.93 -30.03
CA GLN A 2 30.78 22.58 -28.75
C GLN A 2 29.54 21.69 -28.95
N HIS A 3 29.22 20.85 -27.97
CA HIS A 3 27.97 20.98 -27.22
C HIS A 3 28.06 20.28 -25.85
N ALA A 4 27.84 21.10 -24.83
CA ALA A 4 27.73 20.75 -23.42
C ALA A 4 26.34 20.17 -23.10
N GLY A 5 26.22 19.42 -22.00
CA GLY A 5 24.92 19.05 -21.43
C GLY A 5 24.95 17.95 -20.38
N SER A 6 25.53 18.20 -19.21
CA SER A 6 25.18 17.45 -17.98
C SER A 6 23.69 17.56 -17.72
N ARG A 7 22.98 16.45 -17.46
CA ARG A 7 21.86 16.42 -16.49
C ARG A 7 21.32 15.00 -16.21
N ALA A 8 21.65 14.53 -15.00
CA ALA A 8 20.73 13.88 -14.05
C ALA A 8 19.91 12.67 -14.54
N TYR A 9 20.56 11.54 -14.76
CA TYR A 9 19.92 10.21 -14.78
C TYR A 9 19.66 9.71 -13.35
N GLY A 10 18.84 10.43 -12.59
CA GLY A 10 18.69 10.14 -11.16
C GLY A 10 17.34 10.46 -10.55
N ARG A 11 16.31 10.81 -11.35
CA ARG A 11 15.02 11.24 -10.80
C ARG A 11 13.80 10.50 -11.35
N SER A 12 13.88 9.87 -12.53
CA SER A 12 12.69 9.29 -13.18
C SER A 12 12.44 7.81 -12.89
N ALA A 13 13.46 7.03 -12.49
CA ALA A 13 13.29 5.58 -12.30
C ALA A 13 12.56 5.19 -10.99
N ILE A 14 12.52 6.09 -10.00
CA ILE A 14 11.84 5.83 -8.73
C ILE A 14 10.32 6.10 -8.85
N LEU A 15 9.90 6.97 -9.78
CA LEU A 15 8.50 7.29 -9.99
C LEU A 15 7.73 6.19 -10.73
N GLU A 16 8.40 5.41 -11.59
CA GLU A 16 7.77 4.25 -12.22
C GLU A 16 7.67 3.03 -11.29
N LYS A 17 8.70 2.78 -10.45
CA LYS A 17 8.72 1.58 -9.60
C LYS A 17 7.75 1.59 -8.41
N PHE A 18 7.25 2.75 -8.00
CA PHE A 18 6.32 2.87 -6.87
C PHE A 18 5.11 3.79 -7.17
N GLY A 19 4.88 4.07 -8.45
CA GLY A 19 3.89 5.03 -8.95
C GLY A 19 2.45 4.54 -9.00
N GLY A 20 1.96 3.93 -7.93
CA GLY A 20 0.52 3.75 -7.75
C GLY A 20 -0.07 4.99 -7.09
N ALA A 21 -0.45 6.02 -7.86
CA ALA A 21 -1.25 7.12 -7.34
C ALA A 21 -2.51 6.53 -6.70
N ALA A 22 -2.60 6.58 -5.36
CA ALA A 22 -3.81 6.19 -4.66
C ALA A 22 -4.95 7.06 -5.21
N LYS A 23 -5.87 6.46 -5.97
CA LYS A 23 -7.04 7.14 -6.50
C LYS A 23 -8.00 7.41 -5.34
N GLY A 24 -7.72 8.47 -4.59
CA GLY A 24 -8.54 8.93 -3.47
C GLY A 24 -8.06 10.32 -3.03
N PRO A 25 -8.94 11.14 -2.44
CA PRO A 25 -8.53 12.44 -1.91
C PRO A 25 -7.35 12.22 -0.96
N ALA A 26 -6.23 12.90 -1.25
CA ALA A 26 -5.06 12.86 -0.39
C ALA A 26 -5.50 13.27 1.03
N PRO A 27 -5.14 12.52 2.07
CA PRO A 27 -5.49 12.89 3.43
C PRO A 27 -4.99 14.31 3.69
N HIS A 28 -5.82 15.15 4.32
CA HIS A 28 -5.50 16.53 4.65
C HIS A 28 -4.37 16.58 5.68
N LEU A 29 -3.15 16.40 5.19
CA LEU A 29 -1.98 16.20 6.00
C LEU A 29 -1.43 17.54 6.50
N ARG A 30 -1.89 18.01 7.66
CA ARG A 30 -1.21 19.10 8.36
C ARG A 30 0.07 18.55 8.97
N ARG A 31 1.21 19.01 8.44
CA ARG A 31 2.58 18.65 8.88
C ARG A 31 2.81 19.10 10.32
N SER A 32 2.48 18.26 11.29
CA SER A 32 2.86 18.40 12.69
C SER A 32 3.64 17.16 13.10
N GLY A 33 4.97 17.27 13.13
CA GLY A 33 5.89 16.15 13.31
C GLY A 33 5.84 15.58 14.73
N GLY A 34 5.35 14.34 14.85
CA GLY A 34 5.40 13.52 16.05
C GLY A 34 5.14 12.05 15.70
N ALA A 35 5.67 11.10 16.48
CA ALA A 35 5.51 9.66 16.21
C ALA A 35 4.04 9.20 16.22
N ALA A 36 3.20 9.83 17.06
CA ALA A 36 1.74 9.63 17.04
C ALA A 36 1.13 10.09 15.71
N THR A 37 1.59 11.23 15.16
CA THR A 37 1.17 11.71 13.85
C THR A 37 1.58 10.73 12.75
N VAL A 38 2.82 10.22 12.77
CA VAL A 38 3.30 9.27 11.75
C VAL A 38 2.48 7.97 11.74
N LYS A 39 2.15 7.43 12.91
CA LYS A 39 1.28 6.24 13.01
C LYS A 39 -0.10 6.50 12.40
N THR A 40 -0.71 7.63 12.71
CA THR A 40 -2.02 8.01 12.15
C THR A 40 -1.94 8.16 10.64
N MET A 41 -0.90 8.82 10.12
CA MET A 41 -0.68 8.99 8.68
C MET A 41 -0.54 7.66 7.94
N LEU A 42 0.23 6.74 8.51
CA LEU A 42 0.40 5.41 7.93
C LEU A 42 -0.92 4.63 7.93
N LEU A 43 -1.69 4.73 9.02
CA LEU A 43 -2.99 4.08 9.12
C LEU A 43 -3.97 4.64 8.07
N GLU A 44 -4.03 5.95 7.91
CA GLU A 44 -4.84 6.60 6.87
C GLU A 44 -4.42 6.17 5.47
N TRP A 45 -3.11 6.07 5.22
CA TRP A 45 -2.60 5.57 3.96
C TRP A 45 -3.03 4.13 3.68
N CYS A 46 -2.92 3.23 4.67
CA CYS A 46 -3.38 1.85 4.54
C CYS A 46 -4.88 1.80 4.19
N ARG A 47 -5.70 2.61 4.87
CA ARG A 47 -7.15 2.73 4.60
C ARG A 47 -7.44 3.25 3.21
N ALA A 48 -6.69 4.25 2.75
CA ALA A 48 -6.86 4.82 1.42
C ALA A 48 -6.52 3.80 0.32
N ARG A 49 -5.47 3.00 0.52
CA ARG A 49 -5.03 1.98 -0.45
C ARG A 49 -5.91 0.73 -0.49
N THR A 50 -6.52 0.37 0.63
CA THR A 50 -7.41 -0.81 0.76
C THR A 50 -8.89 -0.46 0.61
N ARG A 51 -9.23 0.78 0.23
CA ARG A 51 -10.61 1.21 0.02
C ARG A 51 -11.26 0.38 -1.11
N GLY A 52 -12.41 -0.21 -0.82
CA GLY A 52 -13.18 -0.99 -1.79
C GLY A 52 -12.85 -2.48 -1.82
N TYR A 53 -11.88 -2.94 -1.02
CA TYR A 53 -11.65 -4.38 -0.84
C TYR A 53 -12.70 -4.95 0.13
N PRO A 54 -13.42 -6.03 -0.25
CA PRO A 54 -14.40 -6.64 0.63
C PRO A 54 -13.73 -7.21 1.87
N ASN A 55 -14.43 -7.15 3.01
CA ASN A 55 -13.98 -7.71 4.29
C ASN A 55 -12.65 -7.11 4.82
N VAL A 56 -12.23 -5.95 4.31
CA VAL A 56 -11.04 -5.24 4.77
C VAL A 56 -11.41 -3.87 5.33
N ASP A 57 -11.23 -3.72 6.64
CA ASP A 57 -11.33 -2.43 7.33
C ASP A 57 -10.16 -2.24 8.29
N VAL A 58 -9.20 -1.41 7.87
CA VAL A 58 -7.95 -1.18 8.62
C VAL A 58 -8.17 -0.07 9.65
N GLN A 59 -8.39 -0.45 10.91
CA GLN A 59 -8.65 0.48 12.03
C GLN A 59 -7.46 0.60 12.99
N ASN A 60 -6.53 -0.35 12.96
CA ASN A 60 -5.35 -0.39 13.82
C ASN A 60 -4.23 -1.22 13.17
N PHE A 61 -3.07 -1.33 13.82
CA PHE A 61 -1.93 -2.15 13.40
C PHE A 61 -1.89 -3.54 14.06
N SER A 62 -3.01 -4.01 14.62
CA SER A 62 -3.09 -5.31 15.31
C SER A 62 -4.26 -6.14 14.77
N GLY A 63 -5.43 -6.05 15.40
CA GLY A 63 -6.61 -6.86 15.09
C GLY A 63 -7.05 -6.79 13.63
N SER A 64 -6.98 -5.61 13.00
CA SER A 64 -7.36 -5.44 11.58
C SER A 64 -6.50 -6.23 10.59
N TRP A 65 -5.32 -6.70 11.02
CA TRP A 65 -4.40 -7.47 10.20
C TRP A 65 -4.46 -8.96 10.51
N GLY A 66 -5.21 -9.34 11.55
CA GLY A 66 -5.25 -10.70 12.07
C GLY A 66 -5.75 -11.74 11.07
N SER A 67 -6.64 -11.38 10.14
CA SER A 67 -7.15 -12.30 9.10
C SER A 67 -6.18 -12.48 7.91
N GLY A 68 -5.14 -11.65 7.80
CA GLY A 68 -4.24 -11.61 6.64
C GLY A 68 -4.81 -10.88 5.41
N LEU A 69 -6.12 -10.59 5.37
CA LEU A 69 -6.75 -9.91 4.22
C LEU A 69 -6.25 -8.48 4.01
N ALA A 70 -5.94 -7.75 5.09
CA ALA A 70 -5.38 -6.39 4.97
C ALA A 70 -4.01 -6.38 4.25
N PHE A 71 -3.17 -7.39 4.48
CA PHE A 71 -1.91 -7.55 3.74
C PHE A 71 -2.17 -7.91 2.28
N CYS A 72 -3.06 -8.87 2.03
CA CYS A 72 -3.43 -9.26 0.67
C CYS A 72 -3.99 -8.07 -0.13
N ALA A 73 -4.88 -7.26 0.46
CA ALA A 73 -5.47 -6.10 -0.20
C ALA A 73 -4.44 -5.02 -0.52
N LEU A 74 -3.48 -4.79 0.39
CA LEU A 74 -2.38 -3.86 0.13
C LEU A 74 -1.50 -4.34 -1.01
N LEU A 75 -1.09 -5.61 -1.03
CA LEU A 75 -0.27 -6.16 -2.10
C LEU A 75 -0.99 -6.14 -3.44
N HIS A 76 -2.26 -6.57 -3.47
CA HIS A 76 -3.11 -6.53 -4.65
C HIS A 76 -3.33 -5.09 -5.17
N SER A 77 -3.30 -4.07 -4.29
CA SER A 77 -3.35 -2.67 -4.71
C SER A 77 -2.12 -2.21 -5.52
N PHE A 78 -0.99 -2.91 -5.40
CA PHE A 78 0.23 -2.67 -6.19
C PHE A 78 0.35 -3.64 -7.37
N PHE A 79 -0.02 -4.90 -7.15
CA PHE A 79 0.09 -5.99 -8.12
C PHE A 79 -1.26 -6.69 -8.25
N PRO A 80 -2.22 -6.11 -8.98
CA PRO A 80 -3.56 -6.70 -9.12
C PRO A 80 -3.54 -8.07 -9.81
N ASP A 81 -2.49 -8.36 -10.59
CA ASP A 81 -2.35 -9.63 -11.31
C ASP A 81 -1.63 -10.73 -10.50
N ALA A 82 -1.23 -10.45 -9.26
CA ALA A 82 -0.46 -11.41 -8.46
C ALA A 82 -1.30 -12.61 -7.97
N PHE A 83 -2.57 -12.37 -7.66
CA PHE A 83 -3.52 -13.39 -7.20
C PHE A 83 -4.95 -12.86 -7.24
N ASP A 84 -5.94 -13.75 -7.25
CA ASP A 84 -7.35 -13.36 -7.16
C ASP A 84 -7.75 -13.04 -5.72
N PHE A 85 -7.90 -11.76 -5.40
CA PHE A 85 -8.36 -11.34 -4.08
C PHE A 85 -9.80 -11.77 -3.79
N GLY A 86 -10.67 -11.86 -4.81
CA GLY A 86 -12.10 -12.18 -4.64
C GLY A 86 -12.35 -13.58 -4.13
N ALA A 87 -11.38 -14.49 -4.29
CA ALA A 87 -11.42 -15.85 -3.79
C ALA A 87 -10.96 -16.00 -2.32
N LEU A 88 -10.50 -14.92 -1.68
CA LEU A 88 -9.95 -14.96 -0.32
C LEU A 88 -11.02 -14.78 0.74
N GLU A 89 -10.99 -15.63 1.76
CA GLU A 89 -11.94 -15.60 2.88
C GLU A 89 -11.27 -15.19 4.20
N PRO A 90 -11.97 -14.48 5.10
CA PRO A 90 -11.40 -14.05 6.39
C PRO A 90 -10.96 -15.20 7.31
N ASP A 91 -11.64 -16.35 7.21
CA ASP A 91 -11.41 -17.50 8.09
C ASP A 91 -10.17 -18.31 7.67
N THR A 92 -9.69 -18.18 6.43
CA THR A 92 -8.51 -18.87 5.92
C THR A 92 -7.21 -18.15 6.26
N ARG A 93 -7.08 -17.70 7.52
CA ARG A 93 -5.97 -16.87 8.01
C ARG A 93 -4.57 -17.35 7.59
N ARG A 94 -4.27 -18.64 7.80
CA ARG A 94 -2.94 -19.20 7.47
C ARG A 94 -2.63 -19.10 5.99
N HIS A 95 -3.62 -19.36 5.15
CA HIS A 95 -3.49 -19.24 3.70
C HIS A 95 -3.27 -17.78 3.29
N ASN A 96 -4.07 -16.86 3.81
CA ASN A 96 -3.96 -15.43 3.50
C ASN A 96 -2.56 -14.88 3.86
N PHE A 97 -2.02 -15.25 5.02
CA PHE A 97 -0.66 -14.87 5.38
C PHE A 97 0.39 -15.50 4.47
N ALA A 98 0.29 -16.79 4.19
CA ALA A 98 1.24 -17.48 3.32
C ALA A 98 1.27 -16.85 1.92
N LEU A 99 0.10 -16.56 1.35
CA LEU A 99 -0.04 -15.90 0.05
C LEU A 99 0.56 -14.49 0.07
N ALA A 100 0.23 -13.68 1.08
CA ALA A 100 0.77 -12.33 1.20
C ALA A 100 2.30 -12.33 1.30
N PHE A 101 2.89 -13.19 2.13
CA PHE A 101 4.35 -13.27 2.27
C PHE A 101 5.04 -13.91 1.08
N ALA A 102 4.38 -14.78 0.31
CA ALA A 102 4.93 -15.32 -0.92
C ALA A 102 4.95 -14.29 -2.07
N THR A 103 4.06 -13.30 -2.02
CA THR A 103 3.94 -12.25 -3.04
C THR A 103 4.87 -11.04 -2.78
N ALA A 104 5.22 -10.81 -1.51
CA ALA A 104 6.07 -9.70 -1.07
C ALA A 104 7.57 -10.00 -1.24
#